data_AF-A0A0E0PXH8-F1
#
_entry.id   AF-A0A0E0PXH8-F1
#
_cell.length_a   1.000
_cell.length_b   1.000
_cell.length_c   1.000
_cell.angle_alpha   90.00
_cell.angle_beta   90.00
_cell.angle_gamma   90.00
#
_symmetry.space_group_name_H-M   'P 1'
#
loop_
_entity.id
_entity.type
_entity.pdbx_description
1 polymer ?
#
loop_
_entity_poly.entity_id
_entity_poly.type
_entity_poly.pdbx_seq_one_letter_code
_entity_poly.pdbx_strand_id
1 'polypeptide(L)'
;MLVSPSSVRALAFLHRRFPPPPPPPRPHLLQPPTHPAPPRSAMAFSAEPAAEEAEEEALPPVTGPGEVTAEEWRRWGTSSPLPAAVAAVVGELLEMEAEAGQKMRFGGVGSKIKGDFKDMEDKKHRAVYQTLADSDKKLQYFSARQIACRLLGSRGYLCQKCWLPMEDCMCAKLGSCNLWQGIRFWLYMHPKDFLRQNNTGKLLWQVFGIQAAPLCLFGIQEHEDIMWDAFQRSGKGKVSFLYPNKSTTPMSVKDLKFDGLNLSCDHPEEDVKDEPFNFVLLDGTWSNSAALYRRLKERWTAIWGEEDIPCISLSTLSASVMHKLRPQPAWDRTCTAAAASGLLWELDMRSELGAFELGKQAEAVECSLDVLLDALTARRLRLGRSITRKQRHNRNCI
;
A
#
# COMPACT_ATOMS: atom_id res chain seq x y z
N MET A 1 3.54 -15.19 59.10
CA MET A 1 2.40 -14.83 58.23
C MET A 1 2.32 -13.32 58.17
N LEU A 2 2.28 -12.78 56.95
CA LEU A 2 1.95 -11.40 56.51
C LEU A 2 2.98 -10.90 55.49
N VAL A 3 2.51 -10.85 54.25
CA VAL A 3 3.18 -10.33 53.06
C VAL A 3 2.99 -8.81 53.05
N SER A 4 4.08 -8.08 52.81
CA SER A 4 4.07 -6.63 52.57
C SER A 4 4.20 -6.37 51.05
N PRO A 5 3.48 -5.39 50.48
CA PRO A 5 3.55 -5.07 49.05
C PRO A 5 4.74 -4.14 48.75
N SER A 6 5.42 -4.38 47.64
CA SER A 6 6.54 -3.55 47.16
C SER A 6 6.05 -2.65 46.03
N SER A 7 6.35 -1.36 46.20
CA SER A 7 5.88 -0.20 45.43
C SER A 7 6.47 -0.12 44.02
N VAL A 8 5.61 0.16 43.05
CA VAL A 8 5.96 0.58 41.69
C VAL A 8 6.50 2.02 41.74
N ARG A 9 7.70 2.26 41.20
CA ARG A 9 8.27 3.59 41.00
C ARG A 9 7.82 4.13 39.64
N ALA A 10 7.00 5.17 39.68
CA ALA A 10 6.71 6.05 38.54
C ALA A 10 7.94 6.90 38.21
N LEU A 11 8.34 6.93 36.94
CA LEU A 11 9.34 7.87 36.42
C LEU A 11 8.63 9.05 35.76
N ALA A 12 8.76 10.21 36.40
CA ALA A 12 8.23 11.49 35.93
C ALA A 12 9.08 12.06 34.78
N PHE A 13 8.43 12.40 33.66
CA PHE A 13 9.03 13.18 32.58
C PHE A 13 9.06 14.67 32.97
N LEU A 14 10.26 15.22 33.12
CA LEU A 14 10.50 16.65 33.32
C LEU A 14 10.35 17.40 31.98
N HIS A 15 9.34 18.25 31.89
CA HIS A 15 9.15 19.25 30.83
C HIS A 15 10.31 20.27 30.83
N ARG A 16 11.19 20.22 29.82
CA ARG A 16 12.01 21.37 29.42
C ARG A 16 11.20 22.25 28.46
N ARG A 17 10.81 23.44 28.92
CA ARG A 17 10.22 24.50 28.10
C ARG A 17 11.28 25.07 27.15
N PHE A 18 11.11 24.88 25.85
CA PHE A 18 11.80 25.68 24.83
C PHE A 18 10.99 26.96 24.55
N PRO A 19 11.63 28.11 24.27
CA PRO A 19 10.92 29.33 23.92
C PRO A 19 10.23 29.20 22.54
N PRO A 20 9.11 29.89 22.32
CA PRO A 20 8.37 29.80 21.06
C PRO A 20 9.16 30.44 19.90
N PRO A 21 9.02 29.92 18.66
CA PRO A 21 9.64 30.51 17.47
C PRO A 21 9.01 31.87 17.14
N PRO A 22 9.75 32.78 16.47
CA PRO A 22 9.23 34.08 16.06
C PRO A 22 8.14 33.95 14.99
N PRO A 23 7.19 34.91 14.91
CA PRO A 23 6.10 34.86 13.95
C PRO A 23 6.61 35.00 12.50
N PRO A 24 5.94 34.36 11.51
CA PRO A 24 6.32 34.49 10.11
C PRO A 24 6.08 35.91 9.58
N PRO A 25 6.87 36.37 8.60
CA PRO A 25 6.65 37.67 7.97
C PRO A 25 5.33 37.68 7.19
N ARG A 26 4.62 38.82 7.25
CA ARG A 26 3.35 39.03 6.53
C ARG A 26 3.55 38.87 5.01
N PRO A 27 2.62 38.21 4.30
CA PRO A 27 2.70 38.12 2.85
C PRO A 27 2.45 39.49 2.21
N HIS A 28 3.37 39.91 1.35
CA HIS A 28 3.15 41.01 0.42
C HIS A 28 2.09 40.58 -0.62
N LEU A 29 1.05 41.40 -0.78
CA LEU A 29 0.04 41.28 -1.84
C LEU A 29 0.71 41.40 -3.21
N LEU A 30 0.92 40.27 -3.88
CA LEU A 30 1.24 40.23 -5.30
C LEU A 30 -0.07 40.17 -6.10
N GLN A 31 -0.27 41.15 -6.97
CA GLN A 31 -1.38 41.23 -7.92
C GLN A 31 -1.38 40.02 -8.87
N PRO A 32 -2.56 39.56 -9.34
CA PRO A 32 -2.65 38.40 -10.24
C PRO A 32 -2.19 38.75 -11.66
N PRO A 33 -1.35 37.92 -12.30
CA PRO A 33 -1.01 38.11 -13.71
C PRO A 33 -2.16 37.63 -14.61
N THR A 34 -2.60 38.53 -15.49
CA THR A 34 -3.56 38.31 -16.57
C THR A 34 -2.87 37.66 -17.78
N HIS A 35 -2.98 36.35 -17.97
CA HIS A 35 -2.77 35.70 -19.28
C HIS A 35 -3.59 34.39 -19.41
N PRO A 36 -4.05 34.05 -20.63
CA PRO A 36 -5.04 32.99 -20.87
C PRO A 36 -4.46 31.57 -20.73
N ALA A 37 -5.31 30.63 -20.33
CA ALA A 37 -4.97 29.22 -20.09
C ALA A 37 -4.55 28.49 -21.39
N PRO A 38 -3.51 27.62 -21.35
CA PRO A 38 -3.14 26.78 -22.48
C PRO A 38 -4.05 25.53 -22.59
N PRO A 39 -4.14 24.91 -23.79
CA PRO A 39 -5.09 23.82 -24.05
C PRO A 39 -4.72 22.51 -23.33
N ARG A 40 -5.74 21.69 -23.08
CA ARG A 40 -5.67 20.36 -22.45
C ARG A 40 -4.62 19.47 -23.15
N SER A 41 -3.56 19.13 -22.42
CA SER A 41 -2.49 18.25 -22.87
C SER A 41 -2.89 16.78 -22.70
N ALA A 42 -2.80 16.00 -23.77
CA ALA A 42 -2.88 14.55 -23.75
C ALA A 42 -1.68 13.99 -22.96
N MET A 43 -1.95 13.02 -22.07
CA MET A 43 -0.95 12.36 -21.22
C MET A 43 0.17 11.72 -22.05
N ALA A 44 1.27 12.45 -22.26
CA ALA A 44 2.53 11.90 -22.75
C ALA A 44 3.32 11.35 -21.55
N PHE A 45 3.42 10.02 -21.44
CA PHE A 45 4.32 9.37 -20.49
C PHE A 45 5.77 9.64 -20.93
N SER A 46 6.38 10.68 -20.37
CA SER A 46 7.82 10.93 -20.53
C SER A 46 8.62 9.89 -19.75
N ALA A 47 9.44 9.13 -20.48
CA ALA A 47 10.44 8.24 -19.91
C ALA A 47 11.72 9.06 -19.64
N GLU A 48 11.97 9.42 -18.38
CA GLU A 48 13.32 9.85 -17.98
C GLU A 48 14.18 8.62 -17.65
N PRO A 49 15.46 8.60 -18.07
CA PRO A 49 16.34 7.47 -17.87
C PRO A 49 16.73 7.35 -16.39
N ALA A 50 16.46 6.19 -15.80
CA ALA A 50 16.95 5.86 -14.47
C ALA A 50 18.47 5.61 -14.55
N ALA A 51 19.22 6.33 -13.72
CA ALA A 51 20.66 6.18 -13.55
C ALA A 51 21.08 4.73 -13.22
N GLU A 52 22.12 4.27 -13.93
CA GLU A 52 22.96 3.07 -13.78
C GLU A 52 22.31 1.83 -13.16
N GLU A 53 22.12 0.84 -14.03
CA GLU A 53 21.65 -0.51 -13.72
C GLU A 53 22.60 -1.19 -12.73
N ALA A 54 22.06 -1.54 -11.56
CA ALA A 54 22.75 -2.39 -10.60
C ALA A 54 22.78 -3.83 -11.12
N GLU A 55 23.96 -4.45 -11.10
CA GLU A 55 24.20 -5.82 -11.57
C GLU A 55 23.21 -6.84 -10.98
N GLU A 56 22.82 -7.75 -11.86
CA GLU A 56 21.54 -8.43 -11.87
C GLU A 56 21.61 -9.83 -11.25
N GLU A 57 20.66 -10.15 -10.37
CA GLU A 57 20.51 -11.50 -9.80
C GLU A 57 19.84 -12.41 -10.84
N ALA A 58 20.55 -13.45 -11.29
CA ALA A 58 19.97 -14.52 -12.09
C ALA A 58 19.01 -15.33 -11.22
N LEU A 59 17.71 -15.22 -11.49
CA LEU A 59 16.70 -16.05 -10.83
C LEU A 59 16.85 -17.50 -11.32
N PRO A 60 16.68 -18.51 -10.44
CA PRO A 60 16.63 -19.90 -10.87
C PRO A 60 15.50 -20.10 -11.89
N PRO A 61 15.64 -21.05 -12.84
CA PRO A 61 14.60 -21.34 -13.81
C PRO A 61 13.29 -21.71 -13.11
N VAL A 62 12.19 -21.06 -13.53
CA VAL A 62 10.85 -21.24 -12.96
C VAL A 62 10.45 -22.72 -13.05
N THR A 63 10.26 -23.36 -11.89
CA THR A 63 9.71 -24.72 -11.80
C THR A 63 8.19 -24.65 -11.80
N GLY A 64 7.59 -24.76 -12.98
CA GLY A 64 6.15 -24.97 -13.17
C GLY A 64 5.56 -24.12 -14.30
N PRO A 65 5.59 -24.59 -15.56
CA PRO A 65 4.78 -23.99 -16.62
C PRO A 65 3.32 -24.44 -16.39
N GLY A 66 2.42 -23.50 -16.15
CA GLY A 66 1.01 -23.80 -15.92
C GLY A 66 0.20 -22.58 -15.54
N GLU A 67 -1.12 -22.67 -15.71
CA GLU A 67 -2.04 -21.61 -15.31
C GLU A 67 -1.93 -21.25 -13.82
N VAL A 68 -2.36 -20.05 -13.44
CA VAL A 68 -2.45 -19.65 -12.03
C VAL A 68 -3.72 -20.23 -11.43
N THR A 69 -3.57 -21.18 -10.50
CA THR A 69 -4.73 -21.77 -9.82
C THR A 69 -5.34 -20.77 -8.85
N ALA A 70 -6.64 -20.90 -8.56
CA ALA A 70 -7.32 -20.07 -7.57
C ALA A 70 -6.69 -20.20 -6.17
N GLU A 71 -6.18 -21.37 -5.82
CA GLU A 71 -5.49 -21.59 -4.56
C GLU A 71 -4.15 -20.86 -4.51
N GLU A 72 -3.36 -20.93 -5.59
CA GLU A 72 -2.11 -20.18 -5.70
C GLU A 72 -2.36 -18.67 -5.58
N TRP A 73 -3.36 -18.15 -6.30
CA TRP A 73 -3.75 -16.75 -6.24
C TRP A 73 -4.03 -16.28 -4.80
N ARG A 74 -4.86 -17.02 -4.07
CA ARG A 74 -5.20 -16.71 -2.67
C ARG A 74 -3.99 -16.72 -1.74
N ARG A 75 -3.04 -17.63 -1.96
CA ARG A 75 -1.81 -17.72 -1.17
C ARG A 75 -0.93 -16.47 -1.29
N TRP A 76 -1.08 -15.67 -2.34
CA TRP A 76 -0.38 -14.39 -2.50
C TRP A 76 -0.93 -13.23 -1.66
N GLY A 77 -1.97 -13.48 -0.84
CA GLY A 77 -2.54 -12.48 0.08
C GLY A 77 -3.87 -11.90 -0.39
N THR A 78 -4.62 -12.61 -1.24
CA THR A 78 -5.94 -12.18 -1.73
C THR A 78 -7.04 -13.08 -1.18
N SER A 79 -8.23 -12.52 -0.98
CA SER A 79 -9.46 -13.26 -0.69
C SER A 79 -10.35 -13.42 -1.93
N SER A 80 -10.08 -12.66 -3.00
CA SER A 80 -10.83 -12.67 -4.26
C SER A 80 -10.52 -13.89 -5.14
N PRO A 81 -11.40 -14.22 -6.10
CA PRO A 81 -11.03 -15.03 -7.26
C PRO A 81 -9.90 -14.38 -8.08
N LEU A 82 -9.21 -15.17 -8.90
CA LEU A 82 -8.25 -14.63 -9.86
C LEU A 82 -8.99 -13.75 -10.88
N PRO A 83 -8.63 -12.47 -11.05
CA PRO A 83 -9.31 -11.59 -11.98
C PRO A 83 -9.22 -12.10 -13.42
N ALA A 84 -10.31 -11.98 -14.19
CA ALA A 84 -10.40 -12.57 -15.53
C ALA A 84 -9.36 -11.96 -16.47
N ALA A 85 -9.16 -10.64 -16.37
CA ALA A 85 -8.13 -9.94 -17.15
C ALA A 85 -6.71 -10.43 -16.82
N VAL A 86 -6.42 -10.76 -15.56
CA VAL A 86 -5.10 -11.31 -15.16
C VAL A 86 -4.94 -12.72 -15.70
N ALA A 87 -5.97 -13.57 -15.57
CA ALA A 87 -5.96 -14.93 -16.10
C ALA A 87 -5.75 -14.96 -17.62
N ALA A 88 -6.43 -14.09 -18.36
CA ALA A 88 -6.26 -13.96 -19.81
C ALA A 88 -4.82 -13.60 -20.20
N VAL A 89 -4.21 -12.59 -19.54
CA VAL A 89 -2.82 -12.22 -19.84
C VAL A 89 -1.84 -13.32 -19.44
N VAL A 90 -2.09 -14.06 -18.35
CA VAL A 90 -1.29 -15.24 -18.01
C VAL A 90 -1.37 -16.29 -19.11
N GLY A 91 -2.57 -16.60 -19.61
CA GLY A 91 -2.77 -17.53 -20.73
C GLY A 91 -2.01 -17.10 -21.97
N GLU A 92 -2.15 -15.84 -22.37
CA GLU A 92 -1.43 -15.29 -23.54
C GLU A 92 0.09 -15.41 -23.41
N LEU A 93 0.65 -15.17 -22.21
CA LEU A 93 2.10 -15.29 -21.98
C LEU A 93 2.57 -16.75 -22.06
N LEU A 94 1.77 -17.69 -21.55
CA LEU A 94 2.08 -19.12 -21.61
C LEU A 94 1.96 -19.67 -23.03
N GLU A 95 0.96 -19.23 -23.80
CA GLU A 95 0.83 -19.55 -25.23
C GLU A 95 2.03 -19.04 -26.02
N MET A 96 2.46 -17.80 -25.77
CA MET A 96 3.66 -17.24 -26.41
C MET A 96 4.93 -18.02 -26.06
N GLU A 97 5.08 -18.49 -24.83
CA GLU A 97 6.20 -19.38 -24.43
C GLU A 97 6.16 -20.70 -25.20
N ALA A 98 4.98 -21.30 -25.36
CA ALA A 98 4.80 -22.53 -26.11
C ALA A 98 5.11 -22.34 -27.62
N GLU A 99 4.60 -21.27 -28.24
CA GLU A 99 4.81 -20.95 -29.66
C GLU A 99 6.29 -20.64 -29.96
N ALA A 100 6.97 -19.90 -29.09
CA ALA A 100 8.36 -19.54 -29.27
C ALA A 100 9.33 -20.71 -28.97
N GLY A 101 8.86 -21.78 -28.32
CA GLY A 101 9.71 -22.87 -27.85
C GLY A 101 10.79 -22.43 -26.86
N GLN A 102 10.64 -21.25 -26.26
CA GLN A 102 11.62 -20.62 -25.38
C GLN A 102 10.97 -20.28 -24.04
N LYS A 103 11.52 -20.83 -22.96
CA LYS A 103 11.06 -20.51 -21.59
C LYS A 103 11.25 -19.04 -21.27
N MET A 104 10.21 -18.42 -20.69
CA MET A 104 10.29 -17.09 -20.12
C MET A 104 11.39 -17.04 -19.06
N ARG A 105 12.24 -16.02 -19.16
CA ARG A 105 13.24 -15.70 -18.15
C ARG A 105 12.82 -14.43 -17.45
N PHE A 106 12.87 -14.46 -16.13
CA PHE A 106 12.59 -13.30 -15.30
C PHE A 106 13.86 -12.86 -14.59
N GLY A 107 14.02 -11.55 -14.38
CA GLY A 107 15.19 -11.00 -13.71
C GLY A 107 15.01 -9.54 -13.29
N GLY A 108 15.92 -9.08 -12.43
CA GLY A 108 16.05 -7.68 -12.04
C GLY A 108 14.94 -7.15 -11.12
N VAL A 109 14.90 -5.83 -10.94
CA VAL A 109 13.94 -5.18 -10.03
C VAL A 109 12.51 -5.37 -10.52
N GLY A 110 11.76 -6.21 -9.80
CA GLY A 110 10.33 -6.43 -10.02
C GLY A 110 9.99 -7.59 -10.96
N SER A 111 10.90 -8.57 -11.09
CA SER A 111 10.68 -9.80 -11.88
C SER A 111 10.22 -9.50 -13.30
N LYS A 112 10.99 -8.66 -14.01
CA LYS A 112 10.68 -8.32 -15.40
C LYS A 112 11.09 -9.47 -16.31
N ILE A 113 10.34 -9.65 -17.40
CA ILE A 113 10.71 -10.56 -18.49
C ILE A 113 12.05 -10.08 -19.09
N LYS A 114 12.90 -11.03 -19.49
CA LYS A 114 14.26 -10.81 -20.01
C LYS A 114 14.49 -11.54 -21.33
N GLY A 115 15.54 -11.11 -22.04
CA GLY A 115 15.95 -11.68 -23.32
C GLY A 115 14.98 -11.36 -24.45
N ASP A 116 15.13 -12.08 -25.57
CA ASP A 116 14.35 -11.86 -26.80
C ASP A 116 12.84 -11.97 -26.58
N PHE A 117 12.42 -12.83 -25.64
CA PHE A 117 11.02 -12.97 -25.24
C PHE A 117 10.43 -11.65 -24.74
N LYS A 118 11.21 -10.84 -24.02
CA LYS A 118 10.79 -9.51 -23.54
C LYS A 118 10.43 -8.60 -24.71
N ASP A 119 11.22 -8.61 -25.77
CA ASP A 119 11.02 -7.69 -26.89
C ASP A 119 9.83 -8.13 -27.76
N MET A 120 9.63 -9.44 -27.90
CA MET A 120 8.43 -10.02 -28.52
C MET A 120 7.16 -9.65 -27.73
N GLU A 121 7.17 -9.88 -26.42
CA GLU A 121 6.06 -9.57 -25.52
C GLU A 121 5.77 -8.07 -25.48
N ASP A 122 6.79 -7.21 -25.36
CA ASP A 122 6.64 -5.76 -25.37
C ASP A 122 6.05 -5.26 -26.71
N LYS A 123 6.42 -5.89 -27.85
CA LYS A 123 5.87 -5.56 -29.16
C LYS A 123 4.40 -5.94 -29.26
N LYS A 124 4.01 -7.15 -28.82
CA LYS A 124 2.60 -7.59 -28.78
C LYS A 124 1.78 -6.69 -27.85
N HIS A 125 2.27 -6.44 -26.65
CA HIS A 125 1.61 -5.54 -25.69
C HIS A 125 1.40 -4.14 -26.26
N ARG A 126 2.41 -3.54 -26.90
CA ARG A 126 2.25 -2.21 -27.53
C ARG A 126 1.19 -2.24 -28.64
N ALA A 127 1.15 -3.28 -29.45
CA ALA A 127 0.14 -3.42 -30.50
C ALA A 127 -1.28 -3.51 -29.90
N VAL A 128 -1.50 -4.37 -28.90
CA VAL A 128 -2.79 -4.47 -28.20
C VAL A 128 -3.16 -3.16 -27.52
N TYR A 129 -2.22 -2.52 -26.82
CA TYR A 129 -2.48 -1.25 -26.14
C TYR A 129 -2.89 -0.12 -27.10
N GLN A 130 -2.40 -0.14 -28.35
CA GLN A 130 -2.78 0.82 -29.39
C GLN A 130 -4.18 0.57 -29.96
N THR A 131 -4.66 -0.68 -29.99
CA THR A 131 -6.02 -1.00 -30.48
C THR A 131 -7.10 -0.67 -29.46
N LEU A 132 -6.76 -0.58 -28.18
CA LEU A 132 -7.68 -0.12 -27.15
C LEU A 132 -7.97 1.38 -27.35
N ALA A 133 -9.23 1.75 -27.53
CA ALA A 133 -9.64 3.16 -27.59
C ALA A 133 -9.96 3.74 -26.20
N ASP A 134 -10.54 2.90 -25.34
CA ASP A 134 -11.03 3.28 -24.02
C ASP A 134 -9.92 3.34 -22.97
N SER A 135 -9.91 4.41 -22.17
CA SER A 135 -8.87 4.64 -21.15
C SER A 135 -8.93 3.66 -19.99
N ASP A 136 -10.13 3.20 -19.60
CA ASP A 136 -10.28 2.22 -18.53
C ASP A 136 -9.81 0.83 -18.99
N LYS A 137 -10.15 0.43 -20.22
CA LYS A 137 -9.61 -0.81 -20.83
C LYS A 137 -8.08 -0.78 -20.92
N LYS A 138 -7.49 0.36 -21.29
CA LYS A 138 -6.03 0.54 -21.27
C LYS A 138 -5.44 0.35 -19.88
N LEU A 139 -6.06 0.96 -18.87
CA LEU A 139 -5.63 0.84 -17.48
C LEU A 139 -5.75 -0.62 -17.00
N GLN A 140 -6.85 -1.28 -17.30
CA GLN A 140 -7.09 -2.67 -16.91
C GLN A 140 -6.09 -3.61 -17.56
N TYR A 141 -5.86 -3.47 -18.86
CA TYR A 141 -4.88 -4.27 -19.58
C TYR A 141 -3.45 -4.03 -19.04
N PHE A 142 -3.06 -2.77 -18.81
CA PHE A 142 -1.77 -2.46 -18.21
C PHE A 142 -1.61 -3.11 -16.82
N SER A 143 -2.62 -2.99 -15.97
CA SER A 143 -2.59 -3.48 -14.60
C SER A 143 -2.53 -5.01 -14.57
N ALA A 144 -3.37 -5.67 -15.39
CA ALA A 144 -3.39 -7.11 -15.56
C ALA A 144 -2.03 -7.64 -16.03
N ARG A 145 -1.40 -7.00 -17.02
CA ARG A 145 -0.06 -7.37 -17.48
C ARG A 145 0.99 -7.26 -16.37
N GLN A 146 1.00 -6.15 -15.64
CA GLN A 146 1.97 -5.97 -14.55
C GLN A 146 1.83 -7.07 -13.49
N ILE A 147 0.60 -7.45 -13.14
CA ILE A 147 0.31 -8.52 -12.17
C ILE A 147 0.71 -9.89 -12.73
N ALA A 148 0.32 -10.21 -13.97
CA ALA A 148 0.63 -11.49 -14.62
C ALA A 148 2.14 -11.74 -14.70
N CYS A 149 2.91 -10.76 -15.17
CA CYS A 149 4.38 -10.85 -15.23
C CYS A 149 4.99 -11.11 -13.85
N ARG A 150 4.46 -10.46 -12.82
CA ARG A 150 4.93 -10.61 -11.44
C ARG A 150 4.60 -11.98 -10.85
N LEU A 151 3.40 -12.50 -11.09
CA LEU A 151 3.01 -13.84 -10.66
C LEU A 151 3.96 -14.87 -11.26
N LEU A 152 4.07 -14.88 -12.59
CA LEU A 152 4.91 -15.82 -13.32
C LEU A 152 6.39 -15.72 -12.91
N GLY A 153 6.91 -14.50 -12.79
CA GLY A 153 8.29 -14.26 -12.41
C GLY A 153 8.63 -14.41 -10.93
N SER A 154 7.64 -14.69 -10.08
CA SER A 154 7.86 -14.90 -8.63
C SER A 154 7.69 -16.35 -8.21
N ARG A 155 7.13 -17.20 -9.06
CA ARG A 155 6.88 -18.63 -8.81
C ARG A 155 8.15 -19.40 -8.51
N GLY A 156 8.08 -20.28 -7.52
CA GLY A 156 9.19 -21.13 -7.10
C GLY A 156 10.34 -20.42 -6.37
N TYR A 157 10.29 -19.09 -6.25
CA TYR A 157 11.36 -18.29 -5.67
C TYR A 157 10.93 -17.46 -4.46
N LEU A 158 9.77 -16.79 -4.54
CA LEU A 158 9.26 -16.00 -3.41
C LEU A 158 8.36 -16.84 -2.49
N CYS A 159 8.47 -16.57 -1.19
CA CYS A 159 7.46 -16.95 -0.22
C CYS A 159 6.14 -16.26 -0.56
N GLN A 160 5.06 -17.03 -0.70
CA GLN A 160 3.75 -16.49 -1.07
C GLN A 160 3.14 -15.56 -0.01
N LYS A 161 3.55 -15.70 1.25
CA LYS A 161 3.09 -14.86 2.36
C LYS A 161 3.85 -13.54 2.46
N CYS A 162 5.18 -13.58 2.62
CA CYS A 162 5.99 -12.37 2.85
C CYS A 162 6.61 -11.77 1.59
N TRP A 163 6.48 -12.42 0.43
CA TRP A 163 7.05 -11.98 -0.85
C TRP A 163 8.57 -11.78 -0.83
N LEU A 164 9.26 -12.32 0.17
CA LEU A 164 10.71 -12.41 0.20
C LEU A 164 11.13 -13.74 -0.42
N PRO A 165 12.35 -13.83 -0.97
CA PRO A 165 12.90 -15.10 -1.42
C PRO A 165 12.86 -16.13 -0.30
N MET A 166 12.68 -17.41 -0.64
CA MET A 166 12.48 -18.47 0.37
C MET A 166 13.60 -18.52 1.42
N GLU A 167 14.84 -18.24 1.02
CA GLU A 167 16.02 -18.14 1.90
C GLU A 167 15.98 -16.95 2.89
N ASP A 168 15.18 -15.93 2.61
CA ASP A 168 14.98 -14.72 3.43
C ASP A 168 13.60 -14.66 4.07
N CYS A 169 12.85 -15.76 4.02
CA CYS A 169 11.49 -15.80 4.52
C CYS A 169 11.43 -15.33 5.98
N MET A 170 10.62 -14.29 6.23
CA MET A 170 10.46 -13.70 7.57
C MET A 170 9.22 -14.18 8.32
N CYS A 171 8.39 -15.03 7.70
CA CYS A 171 7.06 -15.36 8.21
C CYS A 171 7.04 -15.95 9.63
N ALA A 172 8.06 -16.73 10.00
CA ALA A 172 8.15 -17.31 11.34
C ALA A 172 8.40 -16.27 12.45
N LYS A 173 8.84 -15.06 12.09
CA LYS A 173 9.12 -13.96 13.02
C LYS A 173 7.97 -12.97 13.15
N LEU A 174 6.95 -13.07 12.29
CA LEU A 174 5.81 -12.16 12.31
C LEU A 174 4.78 -12.61 13.34
N GLY A 175 4.38 -11.69 14.22
CA GLY A 175 3.24 -11.88 15.09
C GLY A 175 1.92 -11.67 14.33
N SER A 176 0.89 -12.41 14.72
CA SER A 176 -0.50 -12.13 14.33
C SER A 176 -1.19 -11.32 15.40
N CYS A 177 -2.06 -10.40 15.00
CA CYS A 177 -2.89 -9.59 15.88
C CYS A 177 -4.29 -9.48 15.28
N ASN A 178 -5.35 -9.50 16.09
CA ASN A 178 -6.69 -9.26 15.56
C ASN A 178 -6.93 -7.75 15.46
N LEU A 179 -7.28 -7.28 14.27
CA LEU A 179 -7.76 -5.91 14.11
C LEU A 179 -9.13 -5.78 14.80
N TRP A 180 -9.38 -4.66 15.47
CA TRP A 180 -10.71 -4.35 15.99
C TRP A 180 -11.75 -4.43 14.87
N GLN A 181 -12.81 -5.22 15.07
CA GLN A 181 -13.79 -5.52 14.02
C GLN A 181 -14.61 -4.29 13.59
N GLY A 182 -14.61 -3.21 14.37
CA GLY A 182 -15.24 -1.94 14.01
C GLY A 182 -14.50 -1.18 12.91
N ILE A 183 -13.30 -1.62 12.52
CA ILE A 183 -12.52 -1.02 11.44
C ILE A 183 -12.07 -2.08 10.43
N ARG A 184 -11.88 -1.65 9.18
CA ARG A 184 -11.33 -2.45 8.09
C ARG A 184 -10.33 -1.62 7.31
N PHE A 185 -9.16 -2.19 7.05
CA PHE A 185 -8.20 -1.62 6.13
C PHE A 185 -8.45 -2.10 4.71
N TRP A 186 -8.37 -1.19 3.75
CA TRP A 186 -8.31 -1.52 2.33
C TRP A 186 -6.97 -1.10 1.80
N LEU A 187 -6.14 -2.08 1.42
CA LEU A 187 -4.88 -1.77 0.78
C LEU A 187 -5.11 -1.58 -0.71
N TYR A 188 -5.27 -0.33 -1.14
CA TYR A 188 -5.42 -0.01 -2.55
C TYR A 188 -4.03 0.12 -3.19
N MET A 189 -3.58 -0.96 -3.81
CA MET A 189 -2.19 -1.16 -4.24
C MET A 189 -2.01 -0.92 -5.73
N HIS A 190 -0.96 -0.16 -6.08
CA HIS A 190 -0.53 -0.02 -7.46
C HIS A 190 0.06 -1.35 -8.00
N PRO A 191 -0.27 -1.79 -9.23
CA PRO A 191 0.15 -3.11 -9.73
C PRO A 191 1.67 -3.29 -9.89
N LYS A 192 2.44 -2.20 -9.98
CA LYS A 192 3.93 -2.25 -9.95
C LYS A 192 4.52 -2.56 -8.57
N ASP A 193 3.73 -2.40 -7.51
CA ASP A 193 4.13 -2.62 -6.13
C ASP A 193 3.67 -4.00 -5.61
N PHE A 194 2.78 -4.69 -6.35
CA PHE A 194 2.42 -6.09 -6.11
C PHE A 194 3.65 -7.00 -6.16
N LEU A 195 3.75 -7.95 -5.22
CA LEU A 195 4.90 -8.85 -5.03
C LEU A 195 6.26 -8.15 -4.88
N ARG A 196 6.32 -6.84 -4.56
CA ARG A 196 7.59 -6.20 -4.22
C ARG A 196 8.05 -6.60 -2.82
N GLN A 197 9.30 -7.04 -2.74
CA GLN A 197 9.95 -7.47 -1.49
C GLN A 197 9.93 -6.40 -0.39
N ASN A 198 10.05 -5.12 -0.75
CA ASN A 198 10.05 -4.00 0.20
C ASN A 198 8.71 -3.29 0.33
N ASN A 199 7.64 -3.82 -0.28
CA ASN A 199 6.31 -3.29 -0.07
C ASN A 199 5.93 -3.52 1.41
N THR A 200 5.54 -2.46 2.12
CA THR A 200 5.17 -2.56 3.54
C THR A 200 3.68 -2.80 3.73
N GLY A 201 2.85 -2.45 2.76
CA GLY A 201 1.39 -2.65 2.82
C GLY A 201 1.01 -4.11 3.06
N LYS A 202 1.82 -5.05 2.53
CA LYS A 202 1.64 -6.49 2.78
C LYS A 202 1.65 -6.90 4.25
N LEU A 203 2.33 -6.14 5.11
CA LEU A 203 2.37 -6.44 6.54
C LEU A 203 0.97 -6.38 7.16
N LEU A 204 0.07 -5.56 6.62
CA LEU A 204 -1.27 -5.38 7.20
C LEU A 204 -2.08 -6.68 7.17
N TRP A 205 -2.16 -7.38 6.04
CA TRP A 205 -2.86 -8.67 6.00
C TRP A 205 -2.04 -9.81 6.60
N GLN A 206 -0.72 -9.67 6.70
CA GLN A 206 0.11 -10.67 7.39
C GLN A 206 -0.10 -10.62 8.91
N VAL A 207 -0.31 -9.42 9.47
CA VAL A 207 -0.58 -9.20 10.90
C VAL A 207 -2.04 -9.43 11.22
N PHE A 208 -2.96 -8.80 10.47
CA PHE A 208 -4.39 -8.76 10.78
C PHE A 208 -5.24 -9.81 10.04
N GLY A 209 -4.68 -10.46 9.02
CA GLY A 209 -5.41 -11.36 8.14
C GLY A 209 -6.06 -10.66 6.94
N ILE A 210 -6.29 -11.45 5.88
CA ILE A 210 -6.79 -10.97 4.57
C ILE A 210 -8.22 -10.41 4.61
N GLN A 211 -8.99 -10.69 5.66
CA GLN A 211 -10.37 -10.19 5.82
C GLN A 211 -10.39 -8.81 6.49
N ALA A 212 -9.44 -8.55 7.40
CA ALA A 212 -9.30 -7.26 8.09
C ALA A 212 -8.53 -6.24 7.26
N ALA A 213 -7.61 -6.70 6.40
CA ALA A 213 -6.83 -5.87 5.50
C ALA A 213 -6.85 -6.38 4.03
N PRO A 214 -8.02 -6.47 3.37
CA PRO A 214 -8.12 -6.91 1.98
C PRO A 214 -7.26 -6.09 1.01
N LEU A 215 -6.66 -6.80 0.05
CA LEU A 215 -5.91 -6.24 -1.08
C LEU A 215 -6.86 -5.85 -2.24
N CYS A 216 -6.85 -4.59 -2.63
CA CYS A 216 -7.49 -4.10 -3.84
C CYS A 216 -6.41 -3.64 -4.84
N LEU A 217 -6.38 -4.20 -6.05
CA LEU A 217 -5.36 -3.87 -7.04
C LEU A 217 -5.87 -2.78 -7.99
N PHE A 218 -5.16 -1.66 -8.04
CA PHE A 218 -5.49 -0.52 -8.90
C PHE A 218 -5.60 -0.94 -10.36
N GLY A 219 -6.72 -0.58 -11.00
CA GLY A 219 -7.01 -0.90 -12.39
C GLY A 219 -7.55 -2.32 -12.61
N ILE A 220 -7.80 -3.11 -11.56
CA ILE A 220 -8.50 -4.38 -11.66
C ILE A 220 -9.94 -4.17 -11.24
N GLN A 221 -10.84 -4.13 -12.22
CA GLN A 221 -12.26 -3.80 -12.02
C GLN A 221 -12.92 -4.68 -10.95
N GLU A 222 -12.70 -6.00 -10.99
CA GLU A 222 -13.29 -6.94 -10.05
C GLU A 222 -12.86 -6.68 -8.60
N HIS A 223 -11.61 -6.24 -8.38
CA HIS A 223 -11.13 -5.88 -7.04
C HIS A 223 -11.70 -4.55 -6.57
N GLU A 224 -11.83 -3.59 -7.48
CA GLU A 224 -12.38 -2.28 -7.17
C GLU A 224 -13.87 -2.38 -6.88
N ASP A 225 -14.62 -3.18 -7.63
CA ASP A 225 -16.05 -3.41 -7.38
C ASP A 225 -16.28 -4.02 -5.99
N ILE A 226 -15.53 -5.06 -5.60
CA ILE A 226 -15.59 -5.64 -4.24
C ILE A 226 -15.38 -4.57 -3.15
N MET A 227 -14.40 -3.67 -3.36
CA MET A 227 -14.09 -2.59 -2.43
C MET A 227 -15.22 -1.55 -2.37
N TRP A 228 -15.72 -1.10 -3.53
CA TRP A 228 -16.78 -0.10 -3.63
C TRP A 228 -18.13 -0.63 -3.13
N ASP A 229 -18.44 -1.91 -3.34
CA ASP A 229 -19.62 -2.57 -2.77
C ASP A 229 -19.57 -2.56 -1.24
N ALA A 230 -18.40 -2.77 -0.64
CA ALA A 230 -18.24 -2.64 0.81
C ALA A 230 -18.47 -1.20 1.27
N PHE A 231 -17.95 -0.20 0.53
CA PHE A 231 -18.16 1.20 0.86
C PHE A 231 -19.63 1.63 0.76
N GLN A 232 -20.35 1.14 -0.24
CA GLN A 232 -21.77 1.40 -0.40
C GLN A 232 -22.59 0.80 0.75
N ARG A 233 -22.26 -0.43 1.18
CA ARG A 233 -22.90 -1.07 2.34
C ARG A 233 -22.66 -0.32 3.64
N SER A 234 -21.42 0.12 3.89
CA SER A 234 -21.10 0.89 5.10
C SER A 234 -21.61 2.33 5.07
N GLY A 235 -21.83 2.88 3.88
CA GLY A 235 -22.21 4.27 3.66
C GLY A 235 -21.03 5.24 3.69
N LYS A 236 -21.15 6.36 2.99
CA LYS A 236 -20.05 7.35 2.79
C LYS A 236 -19.45 7.88 4.11
N GLY A 237 -20.25 7.97 5.17
CA GLY A 237 -19.80 8.44 6.49
C GLY A 237 -18.82 7.49 7.19
N LYS A 238 -18.71 6.24 6.72
CA LYS A 238 -17.81 5.20 7.24
C LYS A 238 -16.66 4.89 6.29
N VAL A 239 -16.29 5.82 5.41
CA VAL A 239 -15.20 5.65 4.45
C VAL A 239 -14.22 6.80 4.61
N SER A 240 -12.93 6.52 4.70
CA SER A 240 -11.90 7.55 4.79
C SER A 240 -10.61 7.10 4.10
N PHE A 241 -9.95 8.05 3.43
CA PHE A 241 -8.74 7.82 2.66
C PHE A 241 -7.54 8.31 3.43
N LEU A 242 -6.60 7.42 3.73
CA LEU A 242 -5.36 7.78 4.39
C LEU A 242 -4.37 8.30 3.35
N TYR A 243 -4.42 9.60 3.10
CA TYR A 243 -3.58 10.27 2.11
C TYR A 243 -3.33 11.72 2.50
N PRO A 244 -2.05 12.19 2.49
CA PRO A 244 -1.72 13.53 2.94
C PRO A 244 -2.55 14.60 2.23
N ASN A 245 -2.98 15.58 3.02
CA ASN A 245 -3.92 16.64 2.73
C ASN A 245 -3.86 17.19 1.29
N LYS A 246 -4.67 16.60 0.40
CA LYS A 246 -5.04 17.19 -0.90
C LYS A 246 -6.50 17.64 -0.94
N SER A 247 -7.21 17.54 0.19
CA SER A 247 -8.58 18.01 0.32
C SER A 247 -8.58 19.53 0.48
N THR A 248 -9.65 20.16 -0.01
CA THR A 248 -9.97 21.56 0.29
C THR A 248 -10.24 21.75 1.80
N THR A 249 -10.78 20.71 2.45
CA THR A 249 -11.08 20.63 3.88
C THR A 249 -10.25 19.50 4.51
N PRO A 250 -9.17 19.85 5.23
CA PRO A 250 -8.31 18.86 5.87
C PRO A 250 -9.10 18.13 6.97
N MET A 251 -9.12 16.80 6.94
CA MET A 251 -9.67 15.99 8.04
C MET A 251 -8.56 15.34 8.84
N SER A 252 -8.79 15.22 10.14
CA SER A 252 -7.97 14.47 11.09
C SER A 252 -8.75 13.28 11.65
N VAL A 253 -8.06 12.40 12.38
CA VAL A 253 -8.70 11.26 13.05
C VAL A 253 -9.74 11.70 14.10
N LYS A 254 -9.61 12.93 14.63
CA LYS A 254 -10.54 13.51 15.61
C LYS A 254 -11.89 13.86 14.99
N ASP A 255 -11.93 14.09 13.68
CA ASP A 255 -13.15 14.50 12.97
C ASP A 255 -14.07 13.32 12.64
N LEU A 256 -13.59 12.07 12.83
CA LEU A 256 -14.36 10.86 12.60
C LEU A 256 -15.41 10.65 13.68
N LYS A 257 -16.61 10.21 13.30
CA LYS A 257 -17.71 9.96 14.22
C LYS A 257 -17.97 8.47 14.37
N PHE A 258 -17.64 7.90 15.52
CA PHE A 258 -17.95 6.51 15.85
C PHE A 258 -19.29 6.45 16.61
N ASP A 259 -20.35 6.95 15.96
CA ASP A 259 -21.70 6.96 16.53
C ASP A 259 -22.20 5.50 16.68
N GLY A 260 -22.82 5.16 17.82
CA GLY A 260 -23.48 3.86 17.99
C GLY A 260 -22.58 2.69 18.42
N LEU A 261 -21.41 2.95 19.01
CA LEU A 261 -20.65 1.91 19.73
C LEU A 261 -21.48 1.41 20.92
N ASN A 262 -22.32 0.41 20.70
CA ASN A 262 -23.03 -0.30 21.76
C ASN A 262 -21.97 -1.01 22.62
N LEU A 263 -21.51 -0.31 23.66
CA LEU A 263 -20.63 -0.81 24.72
C LEU A 263 -21.35 -1.77 25.68
N SER A 264 -22.59 -2.18 25.39
CA SER A 264 -23.35 -3.12 26.21
C SER A 264 -22.94 -4.55 25.90
N CYS A 265 -22.01 -5.05 26.71
CA CYS A 265 -21.77 -6.46 26.92
C CYS A 265 -22.95 -7.13 27.65
N ASP A 266 -24.17 -7.06 27.11
CA ASP A 266 -25.32 -7.82 27.58
C ASP A 266 -26.43 -7.79 26.50
N HIS A 267 -26.82 -8.98 26.02
CA HIS A 267 -27.88 -9.34 25.07
C HIS A 267 -27.45 -9.78 23.65
N PRO A 268 -27.74 -11.03 23.26
CA PRO A 268 -27.66 -11.50 21.88
C PRO A 268 -28.96 -11.10 21.16
N GLU A 269 -29.07 -9.85 20.72
CA GLU A 269 -30.09 -9.46 19.74
C GLU A 269 -29.56 -9.72 18.33
N GLU A 270 -30.43 -10.26 17.48
CA GLU A 270 -30.14 -10.78 16.15
C GLU A 270 -29.50 -9.73 15.22
N ASP A 271 -28.21 -9.93 14.93
CA ASP A 271 -27.56 -9.84 13.61
C ASP A 271 -27.74 -8.56 12.74
N VAL A 272 -27.79 -7.37 13.34
CA VAL A 272 -27.34 -6.16 12.63
C VAL A 272 -25.85 -5.97 12.93
N LYS A 273 -24.99 -6.71 12.21
CA LYS A 273 -23.55 -6.42 12.21
C LYS A 273 -23.36 -5.00 11.71
N ASP A 274 -23.00 -4.10 12.62
CA ASP A 274 -22.65 -2.74 12.24
C ASP A 274 -21.47 -2.80 11.27
N GLU A 275 -21.65 -2.20 10.08
CA GLU A 275 -20.63 -2.24 9.04
C GLU A 275 -19.40 -1.44 9.51
N PRO A 276 -18.17 -1.94 9.27
CA PRO A 276 -16.97 -1.33 9.83
C PRO A 276 -16.65 0.01 9.19
N PHE A 277 -15.89 0.83 9.90
CA PHE A 277 -15.19 1.97 9.31
C PHE A 277 -14.11 1.50 8.33
N ASN A 278 -14.24 1.89 7.07
CA ASN A 278 -13.32 1.54 6.00
C ASN A 278 -12.24 2.60 5.85
N PHE A 279 -11.01 2.25 6.18
CA PHE A 279 -9.82 3.07 5.96
C PHE A 279 -9.08 2.59 4.73
N VAL A 280 -8.95 3.45 3.73
CA VAL A 280 -8.31 3.13 2.45
C VAL A 280 -6.90 3.67 2.44
N LEU A 281 -5.92 2.78 2.34
CA LEU A 281 -4.51 3.11 2.28
C LEU A 281 -4.02 3.03 0.83
N LEU A 282 -3.51 4.15 0.32
CA LEU A 282 -3.00 4.24 -1.05
C LEU A 282 -1.57 3.71 -1.11
N ASP A 283 -1.41 2.48 -1.55
CA ASP A 283 -0.15 1.74 -1.53
C ASP A 283 0.56 1.81 -2.88
N GLY A 284 1.55 2.71 -2.97
CA GLY A 284 2.40 2.86 -4.13
C GLY A 284 3.49 3.90 -3.88
N THR A 285 4.32 4.16 -4.89
CA THR A 285 5.20 5.34 -4.84
C THR A 285 4.37 6.63 -4.81
N TRP A 286 4.92 7.73 -4.29
CA TRP A 286 4.24 9.04 -4.27
C TRP A 286 3.72 9.51 -5.65
N SER A 287 4.43 9.14 -6.72
CA SER A 287 3.97 9.40 -8.09
C SER A 287 2.78 8.53 -8.48
N ASN A 288 2.81 7.24 -8.11
CA ASN A 288 1.74 6.29 -8.41
C ASN A 288 0.50 6.59 -7.57
N SER A 289 0.65 6.88 -6.28
CA SER A 289 -0.44 7.18 -5.35
C SER A 289 -1.28 8.39 -5.82
N ALA A 290 -0.71 9.32 -6.58
CA ALA A 290 -1.47 10.39 -7.21
C ALA A 290 -2.46 9.89 -8.28
N ALA A 291 -2.14 8.82 -9.01
CA ALA A 291 -3.08 8.17 -9.93
C ALA A 291 -4.17 7.40 -9.18
N LEU A 292 -3.80 6.69 -8.12
CA LEU A 292 -4.75 5.99 -7.24
C LEU A 292 -5.77 6.98 -6.67
N TYR A 293 -5.29 8.09 -6.11
CA TYR A 293 -6.13 9.16 -5.58
C TYR A 293 -7.12 9.72 -6.60
N ARG A 294 -6.66 10.01 -7.82
CA ARG A 294 -7.54 10.54 -8.88
C ARG A 294 -8.67 9.57 -9.22
N ARG A 295 -8.36 8.28 -9.37
CA ARG A 295 -9.37 7.25 -9.64
C ARG A 295 -10.38 7.11 -8.50
N LEU A 296 -9.93 7.17 -7.25
CA LEU A 296 -10.82 7.17 -6.09
C LEU A 296 -11.73 8.41 -6.07
N LYS A 297 -11.17 9.59 -6.38
CA LYS A 297 -11.94 10.84 -6.48
C LYS A 297 -13.01 10.75 -7.57
N GLU A 298 -12.63 10.34 -8.78
CA GLU A 298 -13.54 10.18 -9.92
C GLU A 298 -14.70 9.23 -9.57
N ARG A 299 -14.40 8.08 -8.94
CA ARG A 299 -15.41 7.09 -8.57
C ARG A 299 -16.27 7.55 -7.37
N TRP A 300 -15.69 8.24 -6.39
CA TRP A 300 -16.43 8.87 -5.30
C TRP A 300 -17.46 9.88 -5.83
N THR A 301 -17.03 10.79 -6.71
CA THR A 301 -17.92 11.77 -7.35
C THR A 301 -19.02 11.09 -8.18
N ALA A 302 -18.69 10.02 -8.90
CA ALA A 302 -19.68 9.28 -9.67
C ALA A 302 -20.75 8.60 -8.79
N ILE A 303 -20.40 8.11 -7.60
CA ILE A 303 -21.32 7.39 -6.71
C ILE A 303 -22.10 8.33 -5.80
N TRP A 304 -21.44 9.34 -5.22
CA TRP A 304 -22.01 10.20 -4.18
C TRP A 304 -22.22 11.66 -4.58
N GLY A 305 -21.81 12.06 -5.79
CA GLY A 305 -22.02 13.42 -6.32
C GLY A 305 -21.17 14.51 -5.66
N GLU A 306 -20.19 14.12 -4.84
CA GLU A 306 -19.30 15.05 -4.13
C GLU A 306 -17.92 15.07 -4.80
N GLU A 307 -17.33 16.26 -4.96
CA GLU A 307 -15.98 16.35 -5.50
C GLU A 307 -14.92 16.04 -4.44
N ASP A 308 -15.13 16.43 -3.19
CA ASP A 308 -14.14 16.26 -2.14
C ASP A 308 -14.32 14.90 -1.44
N ILE A 309 -13.25 14.11 -1.43
CA ILE A 309 -13.22 12.81 -0.75
C ILE A 309 -12.62 12.94 0.65
N PRO A 310 -13.12 12.20 1.67
CA PRO A 310 -12.70 12.34 3.06
C PRO A 310 -11.27 11.84 3.28
N CYS A 311 -10.28 12.73 3.10
CA CYS A 311 -8.87 12.42 3.29
C CYS A 311 -8.42 12.75 4.72
N ILE A 312 -7.89 11.76 5.41
CA ILE A 312 -7.31 11.92 6.73
C ILE A 312 -5.82 12.24 6.61
N SER A 313 -5.41 13.30 7.29
CA SER A 313 -4.01 13.60 7.58
C SER A 313 -3.69 13.27 9.03
N LEU A 314 -2.57 12.58 9.22
CA LEU A 314 -2.07 12.21 10.54
C LEU A 314 -1.13 13.29 11.07
N SER A 315 -1.30 13.60 12.35
CA SER A 315 -0.57 14.60 13.13
C SER A 315 0.63 14.05 13.89
N THR A 316 0.63 12.75 14.23
CA THR A 316 1.64 12.12 15.09
C THR A 316 2.68 11.30 14.34
N LEU A 317 2.71 11.36 13.00
CA LEU A 317 3.65 10.55 12.22
C LEU A 317 5.12 10.93 12.49
N SER A 318 5.88 9.93 12.91
CA SER A 318 7.35 9.94 12.88
C SER A 318 7.87 9.25 11.62
N ALA A 319 9.16 9.43 11.31
CA ALA A 319 9.79 8.65 10.25
C ALA A 319 9.69 7.15 10.57
N SER A 320 9.25 6.37 9.59
CA SER A 320 9.28 4.91 9.69
C SER A 320 10.72 4.41 9.81
N VAL A 321 10.90 3.29 10.51
CA VAL A 321 12.16 2.52 10.52
C VAL A 321 12.66 2.18 9.10
N MET A 322 11.73 2.06 8.14
CA MET A 322 12.03 1.83 6.72
C MET A 322 12.73 3.01 6.03
N HIS A 323 12.72 4.21 6.64
CA HIS A 323 13.48 5.37 6.17
C HIS A 323 14.97 5.05 6.03
N LYS A 324 15.51 4.16 6.88
CA LYS A 324 16.90 3.68 6.84
C LYS A 324 17.27 3.05 5.49
N LEU A 325 16.36 2.25 4.91
CA LEU A 325 16.57 1.59 3.62
C LEU A 325 16.12 2.45 2.43
N ARG A 326 15.07 3.25 2.62
CA ARG A 326 14.50 4.10 1.59
C ARG A 326 14.13 5.45 2.20
N PRO A 327 14.99 6.48 2.05
CA PRO A 327 14.72 7.81 2.55
C PRO A 327 13.36 8.31 2.07
N GLN A 328 12.55 8.73 3.02
CA GLN A 328 11.22 9.29 2.78
C GLN A 328 11.36 10.78 2.42
N PRO A 329 10.57 11.29 1.46
CA PRO A 329 10.72 12.65 0.97
C PRO A 329 10.22 13.73 1.94
N ALA A 330 9.41 13.35 2.94
CA ALA A 330 8.92 14.23 4.01
C ALA A 330 8.38 13.36 5.17
N TRP A 331 8.14 13.97 6.34
CA TRP A 331 7.65 13.28 7.55
C TRP A 331 6.21 12.78 7.43
N ASP A 332 5.34 13.55 6.76
CA ASP A 332 3.97 13.18 6.38
C ASP A 332 3.94 12.14 5.25
N ARG A 333 5.11 11.83 4.67
CA ARG A 333 5.28 10.94 3.54
C ARG A 333 5.91 9.61 3.95
N THR A 334 5.23 8.94 4.87
CA THR A 334 5.66 7.64 5.40
C THR A 334 5.27 6.44 4.52
N CYS A 335 5.72 5.23 4.88
CA CYS A 335 5.34 4.00 4.20
C CYS A 335 3.98 3.49 4.69
N THR A 336 3.29 2.68 3.89
CA THR A 336 1.89 2.31 4.11
C THR A 336 1.61 1.67 5.47
N ALA A 337 2.46 0.75 5.94
CA ALA A 337 2.28 0.14 7.26
C ALA A 337 2.51 1.14 8.41
N ALA A 338 3.44 2.09 8.27
CA ALA A 338 3.65 3.12 9.27
C ALA A 338 2.50 4.12 9.29
N ALA A 339 1.87 4.40 8.13
CA ALA A 339 0.64 5.18 8.07
C ALA A 339 -0.51 4.46 8.80
N ALA A 340 -0.67 3.15 8.58
CA ALA A 340 -1.65 2.35 9.32
C ALA A 340 -1.41 2.35 10.84
N SER A 341 -0.15 2.18 11.28
CA SER A 341 0.21 2.26 12.70
C SER A 341 -0.12 3.64 13.29
N GLY A 342 0.27 4.72 12.60
CA GLY A 342 -0.03 6.08 13.04
C GLY A 342 -1.54 6.34 13.17
N LEU A 343 -2.34 5.84 12.23
CA LEU A 343 -3.80 5.90 12.32
C LEU A 343 -4.32 5.15 13.56
N LEU A 344 -3.83 3.94 13.83
CA LEU A 344 -4.22 3.15 15.01
C LEU A 344 -3.85 3.87 16.31
N TRP A 345 -2.66 4.45 16.41
CA TRP A 345 -2.26 5.27 17.56
C TRP A 345 -3.14 6.50 17.76
N GLU A 346 -3.49 7.20 16.68
CA GLU A 346 -4.39 8.36 16.78
C GLU A 346 -5.81 7.98 17.18
N LEU A 347 -6.29 6.81 16.74
CA LEU A 347 -7.57 6.27 17.19
C LEU A 347 -7.50 5.83 18.66
N ASP A 348 -6.40 5.23 19.11
CA ASP A 348 -6.19 4.80 20.50
C ASP A 348 -6.22 5.97 21.50
N MET A 349 -5.78 7.15 21.07
CA MET A 349 -5.86 8.38 21.87
C MET A 349 -7.30 8.87 22.09
N ARG A 350 -8.30 8.31 21.41
CA ARG A 350 -9.71 8.65 21.61
C ARG A 350 -10.28 7.84 22.76
N SER A 351 -10.73 8.54 23.80
CA SER A 351 -11.27 7.93 25.02
C SER A 351 -12.37 6.90 24.78
N GLU A 352 -13.24 7.16 23.81
CA GLU A 352 -14.36 6.30 23.42
C GLU A 352 -13.91 5.01 22.70
N LEU A 353 -12.66 4.95 22.22
CA LEU A 353 -12.07 3.77 21.58
C LEU A 353 -11.06 3.04 22.48
N GLY A 354 -10.77 3.56 23.68
CA GLY A 354 -9.73 3.02 24.56
C GLY A 354 -9.95 1.56 24.96
N ALA A 355 -11.20 1.08 24.97
CA ALA A 355 -11.52 -0.32 25.28
C ALA A 355 -11.04 -1.33 24.23
N PHE A 356 -10.73 -0.88 23.00
CA PHE A 356 -10.34 -1.75 21.89
C PHE A 356 -8.82 -1.96 21.76
N GLU A 357 -8.03 -1.33 22.64
CA GLU A 357 -6.57 -1.47 22.71
C GLU A 357 -5.87 -1.31 21.34
N LEU A 358 -6.27 -0.28 20.59
CA LEU A 358 -5.76 -0.02 19.24
C LEU A 358 -4.25 0.25 19.23
N GLY A 359 -3.69 0.72 20.34
CA GLY A 359 -2.26 0.86 20.54
C GLY A 359 -1.49 -0.46 20.44
N LYS A 360 -2.04 -1.58 20.95
CA LYS A 360 -1.42 -2.90 20.79
C LYS A 360 -1.43 -3.37 19.33
N GLN A 361 -2.49 -3.02 18.60
CA GLN A 361 -2.62 -3.32 17.17
C GLN A 361 -1.61 -2.49 16.35
N ALA A 362 -1.37 -1.23 16.74
CA ALA A 362 -0.33 -0.37 16.17
C ALA A 362 1.07 -0.94 16.42
N GLU A 363 1.38 -1.31 17.66
CA GLU A 363 2.66 -1.92 18.05
C GLU A 363 2.95 -3.22 17.27
N ALA A 364 1.94 -4.05 17.01
CA ALA A 364 2.10 -5.26 16.19
C ALA A 364 2.55 -4.95 14.75
N VAL A 365 2.06 -3.85 14.17
CA VAL A 365 2.46 -3.38 12.82
C VAL A 365 3.88 -2.82 12.85
N GLU A 366 4.26 -2.08 13.89
CA GLU A 366 5.61 -1.54 14.08
C GLU A 366 6.65 -2.64 14.28
N CYS A 367 6.37 -3.62 15.15
CA CYS A 367 7.21 -4.81 15.30
C CYS A 367 7.40 -5.54 13.96
N SER A 368 6.34 -5.63 13.16
CA SER A 368 6.40 -6.28 11.83
C SER A 368 7.23 -5.49 10.82
N LEU A 369 7.27 -4.16 10.94
CA LEU A 369 8.16 -3.30 10.15
C LEU A 369 9.63 -3.55 10.49
N ASP A 370 9.96 -3.72 11.77
CA ASP A 370 11.31 -4.07 12.21
C ASP A 370 11.74 -5.44 11.68
N VAL A 371 10.86 -6.45 11.76
CA VAL A 371 11.11 -7.79 11.19
C VAL A 371 11.40 -7.71 9.67
N LEU A 372 10.64 -6.91 8.93
CA LEU A 372 10.87 -6.71 7.50
C LEU A 372 12.18 -5.97 7.22
N LEU A 373 12.46 -4.92 7.98
CA LEU A 373 13.71 -4.16 7.89
C LEU A 373 14.92 -5.09 8.10
N ASP A 374 14.90 -5.93 9.12
CA ASP A 374 15.96 -6.88 9.43
C ASP A 374 16.17 -7.89 8.31
N ALA A 375 15.08 -8.47 7.80
CA ALA A 375 15.15 -9.44 6.70
C ALA A 375 15.74 -8.80 5.41
N LEU A 376 15.29 -7.59 5.07
CA LEU A 376 15.82 -6.86 3.91
C LEU A 376 17.28 -6.44 4.11
N THR A 377 17.66 -6.05 5.32
CA THR A 377 19.03 -5.65 5.66
C THR A 377 19.97 -6.85 5.59
N ALA A 378 19.60 -7.98 6.19
CA ALA A 378 20.36 -9.23 6.12
C ALA A 378 20.55 -9.70 4.67
N ARG A 379 19.49 -9.64 3.86
CA ARG A 379 19.56 -9.93 2.42
C ARG A 379 20.54 -9.02 1.70
N ARG A 380 20.48 -7.69 1.93
CA ARG A 380 21.39 -6.73 1.30
C ARG A 380 22.84 -7.03 1.66
N LEU A 381 23.14 -7.31 2.93
CA LEU A 381 24.48 -7.69 3.39
C LEU A 381 24.97 -8.97 2.71
N ARG A 382 24.13 -10.02 2.65
CA ARG A 382 24.47 -11.29 1.99
C ARG A 382 24.80 -11.10 0.51
N LEU A 383 24.09 -10.18 -0.16
CA LEU A 383 24.32 -9.83 -1.57
C LEU A 383 25.43 -8.78 -1.78
N GLY A 384 26.19 -8.41 -0.75
CA GLY A 384 27.23 -7.38 -0.85
C GLY A 384 26.72 -5.97 -1.18
N ARG A 385 25.43 -5.70 -0.95
CA ARG A 385 24.78 -4.41 -1.25
C ARG A 385 24.83 -3.48 -0.03
N SER A 386 25.05 -2.19 -0.26
CA SER A 386 25.03 -1.18 0.80
C SER A 386 23.69 -1.16 1.54
N ILE A 387 23.73 -1.15 2.88
CA ILE A 387 22.56 -1.01 3.75
C ILE A 387 22.09 0.45 3.89
N THR A 388 22.91 1.41 3.48
CA THR A 388 22.56 2.82 3.41
C THR A 388 22.45 3.25 1.95
N ARG A 389 21.38 3.99 1.62
CA ARG A 389 21.32 4.70 0.33
C ARG A 389 22.07 6.02 0.53
N LYS A 390 23.12 6.30 -0.25
CA LYS A 390 23.76 7.63 -0.26
C LYS A 390 22.65 8.68 -0.41
N GLN A 391 22.56 9.63 0.53
CA GLN A 391 21.63 10.76 0.39
C GLN A 391 21.92 11.40 -0.96
N ARG A 392 20.97 11.30 -1.91
CA ARG A 392 20.98 12.24 -3.04
C ARG A 392 20.83 13.61 -2.40
N HIS A 393 21.87 14.43 -2.50
CA HIS A 393 21.91 15.79 -1.99
C HIS A 393 20.84 16.62 -2.69
N ASN A 394 19.59 16.56 -2.22
CA ASN A 394 18.64 17.64 -2.44
C ASN A 394 18.75 18.55 -1.22
N ARG A 395 19.63 19.54 -1.34
CA ARG A 395 19.63 20.75 -0.52
C ARG A 395 18.32 21.48 -0.77
N ASN A 396 17.21 21.08 -0.15
CA ASN A 396 15.96 21.84 -0.02
C ASN A 396 14.93 21.08 0.85
N CYS A 397 15.31 20.78 2.08
CA CYS A 397 14.34 20.52 3.14
C CYS A 397 14.62 21.54 4.26
N ILE A 398 13.98 22.70 4.15
CA ILE A 398 13.71 23.64 5.25
C ILE A 398 12.19 23.69 5.37
#